data_AF-A0AAJ4D0X7-F1
#
_entry.id   AF-A0AAJ4D0X7-F1
#
_cell.length_a   1.000
_cell.length_b   1.000
_cell.length_c   1.000
_cell.angle_alpha   90.00
_cell.angle_beta   90.00
_cell.angle_gamma   90.00
#
_symmetry.space_group_name_H-M   'P 1'
#
loop_
_entity.id
_entity.type
_entity.pdbx_description
1 polymer ?
#
loop_
_entity_poly.entity_id
_entity_poly.type
_entity_poly.pdbx_seq_one_letter_code
_entity_poly.pdbx_strand_id
1 'polypeptide(L)'
;MRLNRQYIRTQLMVQNMLKEHASKTSKTRSSHTAAVFEKSSAEGLKQLNYSKDRIVNNAGSFSRLYQTANNRTVADTGEETVIRANNPYESQSDICTKILDEKYSRINAINKTKPDPLGYIKDKYKNPASPYFRSDLTAAERQAAYDNETEWLFKGKAQSYNLQDAAFRNVSLNGEVDAENEKIYQRSQVNQQLHILLDRFQIDIPKDTTLTISITPIDYKVKVSGTDDEELINQIEKLLETGENSKELFLHIMKSLSSDSAQYSPDAYQKYQTAREMYEVTGYHVKDLEVIDGRFVTPDGRDLLDVYKEELEKDPVQKKTVNYALAHYGSQLGKLAKAGYDSIPDFILSIDYSNGSLRDIGQKKTYGTGDTAWFENLKRQAGMNL
;
A
#
# COMPACT_ATOMS: atom_id res chain seq x y z
N MET A 1 -7.90 2.05 21.35
CA MET A 1 -7.15 1.44 20.22
C MET A 1 -6.30 2.50 19.50
N ARG A 2 -5.20 2.95 20.10
CA ARG A 2 -4.30 4.02 19.55
C ARG A 2 -3.09 3.47 18.76
N LEU A 3 -3.07 2.19 18.42
CA LEU A 3 -1.86 1.47 18.04
C LEU A 3 -1.61 1.28 16.53
N ASN A 4 -2.42 1.85 15.62
CA ASN A 4 -2.23 1.65 14.17
C ASN A 4 -2.00 2.92 13.32
N ARG A 5 -2.03 4.13 13.90
CA ARG A 5 -1.68 5.38 13.17
C ARG A 5 -0.21 5.78 13.31
N GLN A 6 0.47 5.43 14.42
CA GLN A 6 1.89 5.74 14.61
C GLN A 6 2.79 5.07 13.57
N TYR A 7 2.43 3.89 13.07
CA TYR A 7 3.23 3.14 12.10
C TYR A 7 3.33 3.86 10.74
N ILE A 8 2.27 4.54 10.29
CA ILE A 8 2.26 5.24 8.99
C ILE A 8 3.10 6.52 9.04
N ARG A 9 3.10 7.25 10.18
CA ARG A 9 3.94 8.45 10.39
C ARG A 9 5.43 8.13 10.34
N THR A 10 5.84 7.08 11.06
CA THR A 10 7.23 6.64 11.03
C THR A 10 7.57 6.06 9.65
N GLN A 11 6.67 5.35 8.96
CA GLN A 11 6.94 4.79 7.63
C GLN A 11 7.04 5.83 6.52
N LEU A 12 6.26 6.91 6.49
CA LEU A 12 6.40 7.95 5.46
C LEU A 12 7.69 8.77 5.65
N MET A 13 8.03 9.11 6.89
CA MET A 13 9.28 9.79 7.23
C MET A 13 10.49 8.87 6.99
N VAL A 14 10.40 7.58 7.36
CA VAL A 14 11.43 6.57 7.10
C VAL A 14 11.49 6.20 5.61
N GLN A 15 10.39 6.15 4.85
CA GLN A 15 10.41 5.88 3.40
C GLN A 15 11.00 7.06 2.61
N ASN A 16 10.70 8.31 2.98
CA ASN A 16 11.32 9.49 2.38
C ASN A 16 12.82 9.55 2.73
N MET A 17 13.21 9.20 3.96
CA MET A 17 14.63 9.08 4.34
C MET A 17 15.33 7.86 3.70
N LEU A 18 14.64 6.73 3.52
CA LEU A 18 15.17 5.55 2.82
C LEU A 18 15.29 5.78 1.32
N LYS A 19 14.49 6.65 0.69
CA LYS A 19 14.70 7.07 -0.70
C LYS A 19 15.98 7.91 -0.86
N GLU A 20 16.31 8.76 0.10
CA GLU A 20 17.59 9.48 0.13
C GLU A 20 18.79 8.56 0.48
N HIS A 21 18.58 7.60 1.39
CA HIS A 21 19.60 6.64 1.83
C HIS A 21 19.70 5.34 1.00
N ALA A 22 18.79 5.04 0.08
CA ALA A 22 18.90 3.93 -0.87
C ALA A 22 20.00 4.16 -1.92
N SER A 23 20.60 5.36 -1.95
CA SER A 23 21.91 5.60 -2.55
C SER A 23 23.06 4.90 -1.78
N LYS A 24 22.85 4.47 -0.53
CA LYS A 24 23.86 3.84 0.35
C LYS A 24 23.25 2.89 1.41
N THR A 25 23.11 1.61 1.02
CA THR A 25 23.24 0.39 1.87
C THR A 25 22.07 -0.06 2.79
N SER A 26 21.77 -1.38 2.73
CA SER A 26 20.68 -2.11 3.39
C SER A 26 21.02 -2.76 4.74
N LYS A 27 20.07 -2.86 5.70
CA LYS A 27 19.48 -4.13 6.25
C LYS A 27 18.63 -4.03 7.57
N THR A 28 17.43 -4.62 7.49
CA THR A 28 16.60 -5.46 8.43
C THR A 28 16.13 -5.04 9.84
N ARG A 29 14.81 -5.21 10.11
CA ARG A 29 14.24 -6.20 11.09
C ARG A 29 12.71 -6.38 11.02
N SER A 30 12.24 -7.57 11.41
CA SER A 30 10.86 -8.14 11.35
C SER A 30 9.99 -7.94 12.60
N SER A 31 8.66 -8.17 12.49
CA SER A 31 7.97 -9.28 13.21
C SER A 31 6.45 -9.41 12.94
N HIS A 32 6.01 -10.67 12.75
CA HIS A 32 4.78 -11.37 13.20
C HIS A 32 3.38 -11.00 12.66
N THR A 33 2.76 -11.95 11.95
CA THR A 33 1.47 -12.58 12.33
C THR A 33 1.28 -13.87 11.51
N ALA A 34 1.02 -14.97 12.21
CA ALA A 34 0.66 -16.26 11.62
C ALA A 34 -0.64 -16.72 12.26
N ALA A 35 -1.64 -16.99 11.43
CA ALA A 35 -2.66 -18.03 11.59
C ALA A 35 -3.79 -17.76 10.59
N VAL A 36 -4.46 -18.83 10.18
CA VAL A 36 -5.63 -18.87 9.28
C VAL A 36 -5.31 -18.88 7.79
N PHE A 37 -4.70 -19.95 7.28
CA PHE A 37 -4.92 -20.45 5.89
C PHE A 37 -4.33 -21.86 5.77
N GLU A 38 -4.92 -22.86 6.42
CA GLU A 38 -4.33 -24.21 6.44
C GLU A 38 -5.19 -25.32 5.84
N LYS A 39 -6.28 -25.03 5.12
CA LYS A 39 -7.11 -26.13 4.57
C LYS A 39 -7.52 -26.07 3.10
N SER A 40 -7.31 -24.97 2.36
CA SER A 40 -7.68 -24.94 0.92
C SER A 40 -6.50 -24.94 -0.07
N SER A 41 -5.27 -24.64 0.37
CA SER A 41 -4.08 -24.59 -0.50
C SER A 41 -3.37 -25.95 -0.65
N ALA A 42 -3.61 -26.89 0.27
CA ALA A 42 -2.82 -28.11 0.37
C ALA A 42 -3.08 -29.14 -0.75
N GLU A 43 -4.23 -29.11 -1.42
CA GLU A 43 -4.59 -30.13 -2.42
C GLU A 43 -4.13 -29.79 -3.83
N GLY A 44 -4.01 -28.50 -4.18
CA GLY A 44 -3.41 -28.05 -5.45
C GLY A 44 -1.88 -28.22 -5.49
N LEU A 45 -1.21 -28.24 -4.34
CA LEU A 45 0.25 -28.17 -4.20
C LEU A 45 0.92 -29.54 -3.93
N LYS A 46 0.14 -30.60 -3.73
CA LYS A 46 0.64 -31.98 -3.49
C LYS A 46 1.28 -32.64 -4.72
N GLN A 47 1.27 -32.00 -5.89
CA GLN A 47 1.65 -32.61 -7.16
C GLN A 47 2.88 -32.00 -7.85
N LEU A 48 3.68 -31.16 -7.19
CA LEU A 48 4.92 -30.62 -7.78
C LEU A 48 6.09 -31.61 -7.65
N ASN A 49 6.03 -32.68 -8.45
CA ASN A 49 7.19 -33.51 -8.76
C ASN A 49 7.95 -32.81 -9.89
N TYR A 50 9.17 -32.32 -9.62
CA TYR A 50 9.95 -31.47 -10.53
C TYR A 50 10.61 -32.29 -11.66
N SER A 51 9.80 -33.02 -12.44
CA SER A 51 10.22 -33.57 -13.73
C SER A 51 10.08 -32.52 -14.83
N LYS A 52 10.88 -32.71 -15.89
CA LYS A 52 10.99 -31.89 -17.10
C LYS A 52 9.64 -31.55 -17.75
N ASP A 53 8.63 -32.40 -17.56
CA ASP A 53 7.34 -32.31 -18.26
C ASP A 53 6.29 -31.41 -17.57
N ARG A 54 6.48 -31.06 -16.28
CA ARG A 54 5.54 -30.19 -15.54
C ARG A 54 5.88 -28.71 -15.53
N ILE A 55 7.08 -28.35 -15.99
CA ILE A 55 7.59 -26.97 -16.09
C ILE A 55 6.86 -26.16 -17.18
N VAL A 56 6.06 -26.82 -18.02
CA VAL A 56 5.44 -26.24 -19.22
C VAL A 56 4.15 -25.43 -18.93
N ASN A 57 3.61 -25.43 -17.71
CA ASN A 57 2.38 -24.69 -17.35
C ASN A 57 2.54 -23.59 -16.26
N ASN A 58 3.76 -23.08 -16.04
CA ASN A 58 4.06 -22.17 -14.92
C ASN A 58 3.30 -20.83 -14.96
N ALA A 59 3.11 -20.22 -16.13
CA ALA A 59 2.39 -18.94 -16.25
C ALA A 59 0.91 -19.05 -15.86
N GLY A 60 0.23 -20.12 -16.27
CA GLY A 60 -1.17 -20.38 -15.90
C GLY A 60 -1.32 -20.65 -14.39
N SER A 61 -0.35 -21.34 -13.78
CA SER A 61 -0.34 -21.57 -12.33
C SER A 61 -0.09 -20.28 -11.55
N PHE A 62 0.85 -19.43 -11.99
CA PHE A 62 1.11 -18.12 -11.37
C PHE A 62 -0.12 -17.22 -11.45
N SER A 63 -0.68 -17.04 -12.65
CA SER A 63 -1.87 -16.21 -12.88
C SER A 63 -3.04 -16.66 -12.01
N ARG A 64 -3.29 -17.97 -11.92
CA ARG A 64 -4.34 -18.52 -11.06
C ARG A 64 -4.12 -18.24 -9.58
N LEU A 65 -2.89 -18.39 -9.08
CA LEU A 65 -2.56 -18.10 -7.68
C LEU A 65 -2.77 -16.62 -7.37
N TYR A 66 -2.29 -15.74 -8.24
CA TYR A 66 -2.46 -14.30 -8.10
C TYR A 66 -3.93 -13.88 -8.13
N GLN A 67 -4.72 -14.40 -9.08
CA GLN A 67 -6.16 -14.17 -9.14
C GLN A 67 -6.87 -14.70 -7.89
N THR A 68 -6.54 -15.91 -7.43
CA THR A 68 -7.17 -16.51 -6.26
C THR A 68 -6.87 -15.74 -4.98
N ALA A 69 -5.63 -15.27 -4.81
CA ALA A 69 -5.21 -14.50 -3.64
C ALA A 69 -5.94 -13.15 -3.49
N ASN A 70 -6.32 -12.57 -4.64
CA ASN A 70 -6.97 -11.26 -4.73
C ASN A 70 -8.46 -11.34 -5.11
N ASN A 71 -9.04 -12.52 -5.28
CA ASN A 71 -10.47 -12.69 -5.46
C ASN A 71 -11.17 -12.66 -4.09
N ARG A 72 -11.33 -11.46 -3.54
CA ARG A 72 -11.93 -11.21 -2.23
C ARG A 72 -13.23 -10.43 -2.38
N THR A 73 -14.29 -10.99 -1.81
CA THR A 73 -15.57 -10.30 -1.64
C THR A 73 -15.57 -9.58 -0.30
N VAL A 74 -16.04 -8.34 -0.28
CA VAL A 74 -16.26 -7.63 0.98
C VAL A 74 -17.54 -8.16 1.61
N ALA A 75 -17.47 -8.58 2.87
CA ALA A 75 -18.63 -9.00 3.65
C ALA A 75 -19.02 -7.89 4.64
N ASP A 76 -20.32 -7.75 4.88
CA ASP A 76 -20.80 -6.89 5.96
C ASP A 76 -20.47 -7.53 7.32
N THR A 77 -19.61 -6.88 8.10
CA THR A 77 -19.21 -7.30 9.45
C THR A 77 -20.07 -6.69 10.56
N GLY A 78 -20.99 -5.79 10.23
CA GLY A 78 -21.76 -4.99 11.20
C GLY A 78 -20.95 -3.87 11.86
N GLU A 79 -19.67 -3.69 11.50
CA GLU A 79 -18.86 -2.58 12.01
C GLU A 79 -19.39 -1.23 11.50
N GLU A 80 -19.24 -0.19 12.33
CA GLU A 80 -19.60 1.18 11.95
C GLU A 80 -18.67 1.71 10.85
N THR A 81 -17.36 1.44 10.98
CA THR A 81 -16.38 1.75 9.93
C THR A 81 -16.28 0.59 8.95
N VAL A 82 -16.86 0.76 7.77
CA VAL A 82 -16.90 -0.24 6.70
C VAL A 82 -15.85 0.03 5.63
N ILE A 83 -15.66 1.30 5.24
CA ILE A 83 -14.65 1.68 4.26
C ILE A 83 -13.26 1.49 4.86
N ARG A 84 -12.36 0.86 4.10
CA ARG A 84 -10.95 0.67 4.46
C ARG A 84 -10.08 1.18 3.33
N ALA A 85 -9.22 2.15 3.63
CA ALA A 85 -8.29 2.70 2.65
C ALA A 85 -7.18 1.71 2.24
N ASN A 86 -6.99 0.64 3.02
CA ASN A 86 -6.00 -0.42 2.80
C ASN A 86 -6.71 -1.76 2.92
N ASN A 87 -6.94 -2.40 1.80
CA ASN A 87 -7.49 -3.74 1.73
C ASN A 87 -6.36 -4.74 1.49
N PRO A 88 -6.42 -5.94 2.10
CA PRO A 88 -5.44 -6.98 1.85
C PRO A 88 -5.29 -7.27 0.35
N TYR A 89 -4.08 -7.14 -0.16
CA TYR A 89 -3.70 -7.38 -1.54
C TYR A 89 -2.40 -8.17 -1.56
N GLU A 90 -2.27 -9.12 -2.47
CA GLU A 90 -1.02 -9.84 -2.73
C GLU A 90 -0.45 -9.42 -4.07
N SER A 91 0.73 -8.82 -4.04
CA SER A 91 1.44 -8.37 -5.23
C SER A 91 1.98 -9.55 -6.04
N GLN A 92 2.38 -9.32 -7.29
CA GLN A 92 3.05 -10.34 -8.09
C GLN A 92 4.33 -10.84 -7.40
N SER A 93 5.05 -9.93 -6.73
CA SER A 93 6.26 -10.26 -5.98
C SER A 93 5.99 -11.13 -4.75
N ASP A 94 4.87 -10.92 -4.06
CA ASP A 94 4.45 -11.77 -2.93
C ASP A 94 4.15 -13.20 -3.41
N ILE A 95 3.44 -13.33 -4.54
CA ILE A 95 3.14 -14.63 -5.14
C ILE A 95 4.43 -15.34 -5.57
N CYS A 96 5.35 -14.63 -6.23
CA CYS A 96 6.67 -15.18 -6.57
C CYS A 96 7.43 -15.65 -5.33
N THR A 97 7.44 -14.86 -4.27
CA THR A 97 8.12 -15.19 -3.01
C THR A 97 7.54 -16.47 -2.41
N LYS A 98 6.21 -16.63 -2.35
CA LYS A 98 5.55 -17.85 -1.86
C LYS A 98 5.92 -19.10 -2.68
N ILE A 99 5.93 -18.96 -4.02
CA ILE A 99 6.31 -20.05 -4.93
C ILE A 99 7.75 -20.50 -4.67
N LEU A 100 8.68 -19.56 -4.50
CA LEU A 100 10.09 -19.89 -4.26
C LEU A 100 10.36 -20.36 -2.82
N ASP A 101 9.64 -19.85 -1.82
CA ASP A 101 9.70 -20.36 -0.44
C ASP A 101 9.34 -21.83 -0.39
N GLU A 102 8.26 -22.23 -1.04
CA GLU A 102 7.85 -23.62 -1.11
C GLU A 102 8.87 -24.48 -1.89
N LYS A 103 9.33 -24.00 -3.05
CA LYS A 103 10.33 -24.71 -3.87
C LYS A 103 11.62 -24.97 -3.08
N TYR A 104 12.20 -23.91 -2.51
CA TYR A 104 13.53 -23.99 -1.92
C TYR A 104 13.54 -24.55 -0.50
N SER A 105 12.45 -24.46 0.26
CA SER A 105 12.33 -25.21 1.52
C SER A 105 12.46 -26.72 1.31
N ARG A 106 11.79 -27.26 0.28
CA ARG A 106 11.86 -28.68 -0.09
C ARG A 106 13.24 -29.07 -0.61
N ILE A 107 13.82 -28.27 -1.50
CA ILE A 107 15.16 -28.53 -2.05
C ILE A 107 16.22 -28.48 -0.94
N ASN A 108 16.13 -27.53 -0.01
CA ASN A 108 17.04 -27.41 1.11
C ASN A 108 16.98 -28.63 2.04
N ALA A 109 15.78 -29.19 2.26
CA ALA A 109 15.63 -30.43 3.02
C ALA A 109 16.45 -31.58 2.39
N ILE A 110 16.45 -31.68 1.05
CA ILE A 110 17.25 -32.68 0.30
C ILE A 110 18.75 -32.37 0.40
N ASN A 111 19.15 -31.10 0.25
CA ASN A 111 20.57 -30.74 0.30
C ASN A 111 21.20 -31.10 1.64
N LYS A 112 20.47 -30.87 2.74
CA LYS A 112 20.93 -31.18 4.10
C LYS A 112 21.16 -32.68 4.34
N THR A 113 20.62 -33.56 3.51
CA THR A 113 20.90 -35.00 3.59
C THR A 113 22.17 -35.41 2.85
N LYS A 114 22.85 -34.49 2.16
CA LYS A 114 24.07 -34.79 1.38
C LYS A 114 25.33 -34.67 2.26
N PRO A 115 26.36 -35.49 2.03
CA PRO A 115 27.62 -35.41 2.78
C PRO A 115 28.32 -34.04 2.66
N ASP A 116 28.27 -33.44 1.46
CA ASP A 116 28.69 -32.05 1.21
C ASP A 116 27.54 -31.30 0.53
N PRO A 117 26.66 -30.64 1.31
CA PRO A 117 25.51 -29.91 0.76
C PRO A 117 25.92 -28.78 -0.19
N LEU A 118 26.99 -28.02 0.11
CA LEU A 118 27.42 -26.92 -0.73
C LEU A 118 28.08 -27.43 -2.03
N GLY A 119 28.90 -28.47 -1.92
CA GLY A 119 29.46 -29.16 -3.08
C GLY A 119 28.37 -29.70 -3.99
N TYR A 120 27.33 -30.33 -3.43
CA TYR A 120 26.17 -30.81 -4.18
C TYR A 120 25.44 -29.69 -4.94
N ILE A 121 25.27 -28.52 -4.33
CA ILE A 121 24.69 -27.34 -5.01
C ILE A 121 25.60 -26.84 -6.14
N LYS A 122 26.91 -26.74 -5.90
CA LYS A 122 27.89 -26.34 -6.94
C LYS A 122 27.88 -27.32 -8.10
N ASP A 123 27.79 -28.61 -7.83
CA ASP A 123 27.72 -29.65 -8.84
C ASP A 123 26.49 -29.51 -9.75
N LYS A 124 25.33 -29.16 -9.18
CA LYS A 124 24.11 -28.91 -9.96
C LYS A 124 24.20 -27.74 -10.91
N TYR A 125 24.89 -26.65 -10.54
CA TYR A 125 24.74 -25.37 -11.26
C TYR A 125 26.05 -24.81 -11.84
N LYS A 126 27.20 -25.27 -11.39
CA LYS A 126 28.53 -24.72 -11.72
C LYS A 126 29.51 -25.72 -12.33
N ASN A 127 29.24 -27.03 -12.22
CA ASN A 127 30.12 -28.08 -12.72
C ASN A 127 29.50 -28.83 -13.91
N PRO A 128 29.83 -28.48 -15.17
CA PRO A 128 29.29 -29.17 -16.35
C PRO A 128 29.62 -30.67 -16.45
N ALA A 129 30.67 -31.13 -15.74
CA ALA A 129 31.07 -32.53 -15.72
C ALA A 129 30.33 -33.35 -14.65
N SER A 130 29.56 -32.72 -13.76
CA SER A 130 28.81 -33.43 -12.73
C SER A 130 27.60 -34.16 -13.33
N PRO A 131 27.29 -35.39 -12.90
CA PRO A 131 26.05 -36.08 -13.30
C PRO A 131 24.78 -35.36 -12.80
N TYR A 132 24.92 -34.43 -11.84
CA TYR A 132 23.81 -33.61 -11.34
C TYR A 132 23.62 -32.28 -12.08
N PHE A 133 24.49 -31.97 -13.04
CA PHE A 133 24.49 -30.67 -13.71
C PHE A 133 23.16 -30.39 -14.43
N ARG A 134 22.55 -29.25 -14.12
CA ARG A 134 21.28 -28.77 -14.67
C ARG A 134 21.49 -28.11 -16.04
N SER A 135 21.80 -28.94 -17.03
CA SER A 135 21.96 -28.54 -18.44
C SER A 135 20.66 -28.09 -19.10
N ASP A 136 19.51 -28.47 -18.52
CA ASP A 136 18.16 -28.05 -18.93
C ASP A 136 17.83 -26.59 -18.58
N LEU A 137 18.67 -25.94 -17.79
CA LEU A 137 18.55 -24.54 -17.41
C LEU A 137 19.46 -23.66 -18.28
N THR A 138 19.07 -22.41 -18.50
CA THR A 138 19.98 -21.39 -19.04
C THR A 138 21.06 -21.02 -18.01
N ALA A 139 22.10 -20.30 -18.43
CA ALA A 139 23.13 -19.83 -17.52
C ALA A 139 22.56 -18.91 -16.42
N ALA A 140 21.64 -18.01 -16.77
CA ALA A 140 20.97 -17.11 -15.83
C ALA A 140 20.09 -17.89 -14.84
N GLU A 141 19.31 -18.86 -15.31
CA GLU A 141 18.48 -19.69 -14.43
C GLU A 141 19.30 -20.57 -13.49
N ARG A 142 20.45 -21.10 -13.95
CA ARG A 142 21.40 -21.80 -13.08
C ARG A 142 21.96 -20.87 -12.01
N GLN A 143 22.28 -19.62 -12.36
CA GLN A 143 22.74 -18.64 -11.39
C GLN A 143 21.65 -18.33 -10.36
N ALA A 144 20.42 -18.05 -10.81
CA ALA A 144 19.29 -17.80 -9.92
C ALA A 144 19.03 -18.98 -8.97
N ALA A 145 19.05 -20.21 -9.49
CA ALA A 145 18.87 -21.39 -8.67
C ALA A 145 20.00 -21.60 -7.68
N TYR A 146 21.25 -21.37 -8.09
CA TYR A 146 22.41 -21.42 -7.20
C TYR A 146 22.30 -20.38 -6.06
N ASP A 147 21.96 -19.13 -6.38
CA ASP A 147 21.85 -18.04 -5.40
C ASP A 147 20.75 -18.34 -4.37
N ASN A 148 19.56 -18.67 -4.84
CA ASN A 148 18.41 -18.95 -3.99
C ASN A 148 18.67 -20.17 -3.10
N GLU A 149 19.21 -21.26 -3.66
CA GLU A 149 19.44 -22.50 -2.93
C GLU A 149 20.57 -22.40 -1.91
N THR A 150 21.65 -21.67 -2.23
CA THR A 150 22.71 -21.40 -1.27
C THR A 150 22.23 -20.49 -0.13
N GLU A 151 21.39 -19.49 -0.43
CA GLU A 151 20.80 -18.65 0.62
C GLU A 151 19.96 -19.49 1.61
N TRP A 152 19.14 -20.40 1.09
CA TRP A 152 18.38 -21.35 1.91
C TRP A 152 19.27 -22.31 2.71
N LEU A 153 20.36 -22.79 2.14
CA LEU A 153 21.32 -23.64 2.85
C LEU A 153 21.92 -22.91 4.06
N PHE A 154 22.36 -21.67 3.87
CA PHE A 154 23.06 -20.91 4.92
C PHE A 154 22.13 -20.25 5.94
N LYS A 155 20.94 -19.79 5.52
CA LYS A 155 20.06 -18.98 6.37
C LYS A 155 18.77 -19.69 6.79
N GLY A 156 18.47 -20.86 6.21
CA GLY A 156 17.22 -21.58 6.44
C GLY A 156 15.98 -20.95 5.80
N LYS A 157 16.12 -19.76 5.20
CA LYS A 157 15.13 -19.06 4.37
C LYS A 157 15.83 -18.03 3.49
N ALA A 158 15.25 -17.68 2.35
CA ALA A 158 15.74 -16.54 1.56
C ALA A 158 15.40 -15.20 2.23
N GLN A 159 16.20 -14.17 1.97
CA GLN A 159 15.84 -12.78 2.28
C GLN A 159 15.41 -12.02 1.03
N SER A 160 15.91 -12.45 -0.13
CA SER A 160 15.57 -11.89 -1.42
C SER A 160 15.78 -12.98 -2.46
N TYR A 161 14.84 -13.14 -3.38
CA TYR A 161 14.97 -14.12 -4.43
C TYR A 161 15.53 -13.51 -5.71
N ASN A 162 16.42 -14.26 -6.36
CA ASN A 162 16.69 -14.06 -7.77
C ASN A 162 15.50 -14.59 -8.58
N LEU A 163 14.72 -13.67 -9.17
CA LEU A 163 13.50 -13.97 -9.92
C LEU A 163 13.75 -14.43 -11.37
N GLN A 164 15.01 -14.53 -11.83
CA GLN A 164 15.37 -15.23 -13.07
C GLN A 164 15.30 -16.77 -12.92
N ASP A 165 14.62 -17.25 -11.89
CA ASP A 165 14.38 -18.65 -11.64
C ASP A 165 13.50 -19.26 -12.73
N ALA A 166 13.83 -20.47 -13.16
CA ALA A 166 13.06 -21.20 -14.16
C ALA A 166 11.58 -21.45 -13.78
N ALA A 167 11.23 -21.32 -12.49
CA ALA A 167 9.85 -21.32 -12.01
C ALA A 167 8.99 -20.21 -12.64
N PHE A 168 9.61 -19.12 -13.11
CA PHE A 168 8.93 -17.96 -13.70
C PHE A 168 9.17 -17.82 -15.20
N ARG A 169 9.57 -18.90 -15.89
CA ARG A 169 9.55 -18.94 -17.36
C ARG A 169 8.16 -18.53 -17.85
N ASN A 170 8.13 -17.57 -18.78
CA ASN A 170 6.91 -17.01 -19.37
C ASN A 170 6.01 -16.21 -18.40
N VAL A 171 6.52 -15.82 -17.22
CA VAL A 171 5.87 -14.84 -16.34
C VAL A 171 6.52 -13.48 -16.57
N SER A 172 5.75 -12.52 -17.08
CA SER A 172 6.19 -11.13 -17.19
C SER A 172 5.87 -10.39 -15.89
N LEU A 173 6.91 -9.97 -15.17
CA LEU A 173 6.78 -9.17 -13.95
C LEU A 173 7.09 -7.71 -14.27
N ASN A 174 6.21 -6.79 -13.89
CA ASN A 174 6.44 -5.36 -14.07
C ASN A 174 5.92 -4.60 -12.85
N GLY A 175 6.83 -3.90 -12.16
CA GLY A 175 6.50 -3.21 -10.91
C GLY A 175 5.54 -2.02 -11.09
N GLU A 176 5.56 -1.35 -12.25
CA GLU A 176 4.59 -0.28 -12.54
C GLU A 176 3.20 -0.89 -12.74
N VAL A 177 3.09 -1.96 -13.53
CA VAL A 177 1.80 -2.64 -13.75
C VAL A 177 1.24 -3.22 -12.45
N ASP A 178 2.09 -3.79 -11.59
CA ASP A 178 1.68 -4.34 -10.29
C ASP A 178 1.16 -3.23 -9.34
N ALA A 179 1.86 -2.09 -9.28
CA ALA A 179 1.42 -0.94 -8.49
C ALA A 179 0.08 -0.36 -8.98
N GLU A 180 -0.15 -0.32 -10.29
CA GLU A 180 -1.43 0.13 -10.84
C GLU A 180 -2.55 -0.90 -10.67
N ASN A 181 -2.26 -2.21 -10.76
CA ASN A 181 -3.18 -3.28 -10.39
C ASN A 181 -3.67 -3.15 -8.95
N GLU A 182 -2.75 -2.86 -8.02
CA GLU A 182 -3.10 -2.68 -6.61
C GLU A 182 -4.13 -1.56 -6.47
N LYS A 183 -3.93 -0.39 -7.10
CA LYS A 183 -4.89 0.72 -7.01
C LYS A 183 -6.26 0.37 -7.60
N ILE A 184 -6.30 -0.34 -8.73
CA ILE A 184 -7.55 -0.84 -9.32
C ILE A 184 -8.26 -1.78 -8.34
N TYR A 185 -7.52 -2.70 -7.72
CA TYR A 185 -8.06 -3.60 -6.71
C TYR A 185 -8.58 -2.85 -5.48
N GLN A 186 -7.81 -1.92 -4.93
CA GLN A 186 -8.22 -1.10 -3.78
C GLN A 186 -9.52 -0.34 -4.09
N ARG A 187 -9.62 0.26 -5.29
CA ARG A 187 -10.84 0.95 -5.73
C ARG A 187 -12.05 0.03 -5.80
N SER A 188 -11.88 -1.19 -6.32
CA SER A 188 -12.95 -2.21 -6.36
C SER A 188 -13.43 -2.59 -4.95
N GLN A 189 -12.51 -2.77 -4.00
CA GLN A 189 -12.87 -3.11 -2.62
C GLN A 189 -13.61 -1.95 -1.94
N VAL A 190 -13.15 -0.71 -2.10
CA VAL A 190 -13.81 0.48 -1.54
C VAL A 190 -15.19 0.70 -2.17
N ASN A 191 -15.36 0.44 -3.47
CA ASN A 191 -16.69 0.47 -4.10
C ASN A 191 -17.65 -0.53 -3.44
N GLN A 192 -17.21 -1.78 -3.21
CA GLN A 192 -18.04 -2.79 -2.52
C GLN A 192 -18.37 -2.37 -1.08
N GLN A 193 -17.43 -1.76 -0.35
CA GLN A 193 -17.66 -1.24 1.00
C GLN A 193 -18.67 -0.11 1.03
N LEU A 194 -18.59 0.82 0.07
CA LEU A 194 -19.54 1.91 -0.06
C LEU A 194 -20.94 1.39 -0.43
N HIS A 195 -21.03 0.37 -1.28
CA HIS A 195 -22.29 -0.31 -1.57
C HIS A 195 -22.93 -0.93 -0.32
N ILE A 196 -22.15 -1.65 0.49
CA ILE A 196 -22.63 -2.20 1.77
C ILE A 196 -23.18 -1.08 2.68
N LEU A 197 -22.51 0.06 2.73
CA LEU A 197 -22.98 1.21 3.51
C LEU A 197 -24.29 1.78 2.96
N LEU A 198 -24.41 1.96 1.65
CA LEU A 198 -25.65 2.45 1.04
C LEU A 198 -26.81 1.47 1.27
N ASP A 199 -26.59 0.17 1.06
CA ASP A 199 -27.58 -0.89 1.26
C ASP A 199 -28.07 -0.94 2.72
N ARG A 200 -27.14 -0.88 3.68
CA ARG A 200 -27.46 -0.94 5.13
C ARG A 200 -28.41 0.18 5.55
N PHE A 201 -28.23 1.36 4.96
CA PHE A 201 -29.05 2.54 5.25
C PHE A 201 -30.18 2.75 4.25
N GLN A 202 -30.38 1.82 3.31
CA GLN A 202 -31.43 1.86 2.28
C GLN A 202 -31.39 3.16 1.46
N ILE A 203 -30.18 3.62 1.13
CA ILE A 203 -29.96 4.84 0.34
C ILE A 203 -29.85 4.43 -1.13
N ASP A 204 -30.89 4.74 -1.90
CA ASP A 204 -30.91 4.57 -3.34
C ASP A 204 -30.45 5.86 -4.04
N ILE A 205 -29.34 5.76 -4.77
CA ILE A 205 -28.86 6.87 -5.61
C ILE A 205 -29.50 6.72 -7.01
N PRO A 206 -30.23 7.74 -7.51
CA PRO A 206 -30.88 7.65 -8.82
C PRO A 206 -29.88 7.31 -9.93
N LYS A 207 -30.35 6.52 -10.89
CA LYS A 207 -29.53 6.11 -12.04
C LYS A 207 -29.06 7.35 -12.80
N ASP A 208 -27.80 7.31 -13.26
CA ASP A 208 -27.16 8.38 -14.02
C ASP A 208 -26.96 9.70 -13.26
N THR A 209 -27.28 9.74 -11.96
CA THR A 209 -26.81 10.80 -11.06
C THR A 209 -25.31 10.63 -10.80
N THR A 210 -24.56 11.72 -10.94
CA THR A 210 -23.16 11.79 -10.54
C THR A 210 -23.05 12.72 -9.35
N LEU A 211 -22.65 12.15 -8.21
CA LEU A 211 -22.39 12.88 -6.99
C LEU A 211 -20.90 13.16 -6.87
N THR A 212 -20.53 14.36 -6.45
CA THR A 212 -19.17 14.69 -6.03
C THR A 212 -19.11 14.72 -4.52
N ILE A 213 -18.30 13.84 -3.94
CA ILE A 213 -18.02 13.75 -2.50
C ILE A 213 -16.71 14.49 -2.23
N SER A 214 -16.78 15.61 -1.54
CA SER A 214 -15.61 16.40 -1.10
C SER A 214 -15.37 16.20 0.39
N ILE A 215 -14.12 16.00 0.79
CA ILE A 215 -13.75 15.71 2.17
C ILE A 215 -12.65 16.69 2.63
N THR A 216 -12.91 17.40 3.72
CA THR A 216 -11.95 18.33 4.32
C THR A 216 -10.79 17.58 4.99
N PRO A 217 -9.59 18.16 5.02
CA PRO A 217 -8.48 17.57 5.75
C PRO A 217 -8.69 17.70 7.28
N ILE A 218 -8.06 16.81 8.05
CA ILE A 218 -8.01 16.80 9.54
C ILE A 218 -9.32 16.36 10.22
N ASP A 219 -10.41 17.08 10.00
CA ASP A 219 -11.72 16.78 10.60
C ASP A 219 -12.58 15.84 9.75
N TYR A 220 -12.17 15.60 8.49
CA TYR A 220 -12.80 14.65 7.57
C TYR A 220 -14.29 14.89 7.38
N LYS A 221 -14.71 16.16 7.36
CA LYS A 221 -16.07 16.57 7.10
C LYS A 221 -16.41 16.36 5.63
N VAL A 222 -17.61 15.83 5.41
CA VAL A 222 -18.08 15.44 4.09
C VAL A 222 -19.01 16.52 3.56
N LYS A 223 -18.84 16.86 2.28
CA LYS A 223 -19.80 17.65 1.51
C LYS A 223 -20.16 16.90 0.24
N VAL A 224 -21.45 16.72 -0.01
CA VAL A 224 -21.96 16.08 -1.23
C VAL A 224 -22.60 17.12 -2.14
N SER A 225 -22.34 17.01 -3.43
CA SER A 225 -22.93 17.86 -4.48
C SER A 225 -23.20 17.04 -5.74
N GLY A 226 -23.83 17.64 -6.75
CA GLY A 226 -24.21 16.95 -8.00
C GLY A 226 -25.69 16.54 -8.09
N THR A 227 -26.49 16.90 -7.08
CA THR A 227 -27.95 16.78 -7.06
C THR A 227 -28.55 17.94 -6.27
N ASP A 228 -29.82 18.28 -6.52
CA ASP A 228 -30.59 19.25 -5.71
C ASP A 228 -31.44 18.55 -4.61
N ASP A 229 -31.36 17.23 -4.51
CA ASP A 229 -32.03 16.44 -3.48
C ASP A 229 -31.32 16.60 -2.12
N GLU A 230 -31.79 17.56 -1.33
CA GLU A 230 -31.25 17.85 0.00
C GLU A 230 -31.37 16.66 0.97
N GLU A 231 -32.39 15.81 0.83
CA GLU A 231 -32.53 14.65 1.69
C GLU A 231 -31.44 13.62 1.39
N LEU A 232 -31.24 13.30 0.10
CA LEU A 232 -30.19 12.39 -0.35
C LEU A 232 -28.79 12.89 0.05
N ILE A 233 -28.51 14.19 -0.14
CA ILE A 233 -27.26 14.81 0.29
C ILE A 233 -27.03 14.57 1.78
N ASN A 234 -28.00 14.94 2.61
CA ASN A 234 -27.89 14.81 4.06
C ASN A 234 -27.74 13.35 4.51
N GLN A 235 -28.40 12.41 3.85
CA GLN A 235 -28.29 10.98 4.15
C GLN A 235 -26.88 10.46 3.84
N ILE A 236 -26.30 10.82 2.69
CA ILE A 236 -24.95 10.37 2.29
C ILE A 236 -23.87 11.03 3.15
N GLU A 237 -23.98 12.33 3.45
CA GLU A 237 -23.04 13.02 4.34
C GLU A 237 -23.02 12.37 5.72
N LYS A 238 -24.20 12.16 6.33
CA LYS A 238 -24.30 11.47 7.63
C LYS A 238 -23.78 10.05 7.58
N LEU A 239 -24.09 9.30 6.52
CA LEU A 239 -23.61 7.94 6.31
C LEU A 239 -22.09 7.88 6.32
N LEU A 240 -21.44 8.72 5.51
CA LEU A 240 -19.97 8.74 5.38
C LEU A 240 -19.30 9.29 6.64
N GLU A 241 -19.97 10.13 7.43
CA GLU A 241 -19.47 10.60 8.73
C GLU A 241 -19.70 9.60 9.89
N THR A 242 -20.33 8.44 9.65
CA THR A 242 -20.37 7.35 10.65
C THR A 242 -18.98 6.70 10.79
N GLY A 243 -18.61 6.35 12.03
CA GLY A 243 -17.31 5.76 12.33
C GLY A 243 -16.15 6.60 11.77
N GLU A 244 -15.24 5.95 11.04
CA GLU A 244 -14.11 6.60 10.37
C GLU A 244 -14.21 6.53 8.83
N ASN A 245 -15.43 6.33 8.29
CA ASN A 245 -15.64 6.08 6.85
C ASN A 245 -15.13 7.24 5.98
N SER A 246 -15.43 8.49 6.33
CA SER A 246 -14.96 9.68 5.62
C SER A 246 -13.44 9.80 5.64
N LYS A 247 -12.80 9.50 6.77
CA LYS A 247 -11.34 9.46 6.86
C LYS A 247 -10.77 8.38 5.96
N GLU A 248 -11.29 7.16 6.02
CA GLU A 248 -10.78 6.05 5.21
C GLU A 248 -10.99 6.32 3.72
N LEU A 249 -12.09 6.95 3.32
CA LEU A 249 -12.31 7.41 1.95
C LEU A 249 -11.31 8.52 1.55
N PHE A 250 -11.07 9.51 2.40
CA PHE A 250 -10.04 10.55 2.16
C PHE A 250 -8.65 9.92 1.95
N LEU A 251 -8.25 9.00 2.83
CA LEU A 251 -6.97 8.30 2.73
C LEU A 251 -6.88 7.43 1.48
N HIS A 252 -8.00 6.86 1.03
CA HIS A 252 -8.07 6.11 -0.22
C HIS A 252 -7.85 7.01 -1.44
N ILE A 253 -8.55 8.15 -1.51
CA ILE A 253 -8.36 9.14 -2.58
C ILE A 253 -6.91 9.63 -2.60
N MET A 254 -6.34 9.91 -1.44
CA MET A 254 -4.95 10.37 -1.33
C MET A 254 -3.93 9.34 -1.87
N LYS A 255 -4.21 8.03 -1.77
CA LYS A 255 -3.32 6.97 -2.29
C LYS A 255 -3.47 6.75 -3.80
N SER A 256 -4.65 7.01 -4.36
CA SER A 256 -4.86 6.95 -5.80
C SER A 256 -4.48 8.26 -6.52
N LEU A 257 -4.22 9.33 -5.75
CA LEU A 257 -3.80 10.63 -6.24
C LEU A 257 -2.51 10.54 -7.04
N SER A 258 -2.51 11.09 -8.26
CA SER A 258 -1.33 11.17 -9.11
C SER A 258 -0.75 12.59 -9.13
N SER A 259 0.52 12.71 -9.51
CA SER A 259 1.23 14.00 -9.54
C SER A 259 0.68 15.00 -10.55
N ASP A 260 -0.06 14.53 -11.56
CA ASP A 260 -0.77 15.36 -12.54
C ASP A 260 -2.17 15.78 -12.08
N SER A 261 -2.59 15.39 -10.87
CA SER A 261 -3.91 15.74 -10.35
C SER A 261 -4.03 17.24 -10.07
N ALA A 262 -5.10 17.86 -10.57
CA ALA A 262 -5.46 19.24 -10.24
C ALA A 262 -5.79 19.45 -8.76
N GLN A 263 -6.06 18.36 -8.02
CA GLN A 263 -6.31 18.41 -6.58
C GLN A 263 -5.00 18.45 -5.76
N TYR A 264 -3.86 18.15 -6.38
CA TYR A 264 -2.56 18.16 -5.71
C TYR A 264 -1.91 19.55 -5.79
N SER A 265 -1.69 20.15 -4.63
CA SER A 265 -0.80 21.30 -4.46
C SER A 265 0.27 20.95 -3.42
N PRO A 266 1.57 21.13 -3.74
CA PRO A 266 2.65 20.90 -2.76
C PRO A 266 2.45 21.69 -1.45
N ASP A 267 2.02 22.95 -1.55
CA ASP A 267 1.83 23.81 -0.38
C ASP A 267 0.62 23.38 0.46
N ALA A 268 -0.50 23.04 -0.20
CA ALA A 268 -1.69 22.54 0.49
C ALA A 268 -1.41 21.18 1.17
N TYR A 269 -0.72 20.28 0.47
CA TYR A 269 -0.31 18.99 1.05
C TYR A 269 0.63 19.18 2.24
N GLN A 270 1.58 20.11 2.13
CA GLN A 270 2.49 20.43 3.23
C GLN A 270 1.74 21.04 4.43
N LYS A 271 0.78 21.94 4.20
CA LYS A 271 -0.12 22.48 5.22
C LYS A 271 -0.87 21.35 5.93
N TYR A 272 -1.48 20.43 5.17
CA TYR A 272 -2.17 19.27 5.71
C TYR A 272 -1.26 18.40 6.58
N GLN A 273 -0.07 18.05 6.11
CA GLN A 273 0.89 17.26 6.88
C GLN A 273 1.26 17.93 8.20
N THR A 274 1.56 19.24 8.15
CA THR A 274 1.95 20.03 9.33
C THR A 274 0.80 20.11 10.33
N ALA A 275 -0.38 20.51 9.87
CA ALA A 275 -1.56 20.66 10.72
C ALA A 275 -1.99 19.32 11.33
N ARG A 276 -1.91 18.23 10.56
CA ARG A 276 -2.18 16.88 11.06
C ARG A 276 -1.15 16.45 12.09
N GLU A 277 0.14 16.69 11.85
CA GLU A 277 1.18 16.34 12.82
C GLU A 277 0.89 16.99 14.17
N MET A 278 0.73 18.32 14.16
CA MET A 278 0.44 19.09 15.36
C MET A 278 -0.82 18.59 16.07
N TYR A 279 -1.89 18.33 15.31
CA TYR A 279 -3.13 17.83 15.89
C TYR A 279 -2.96 16.44 16.54
N GLU A 280 -2.42 15.42 15.86
CA GLU A 280 -2.36 14.08 16.49
C GLU A 280 -1.28 13.98 17.61
N VAL A 281 -0.29 14.90 17.69
CA VAL A 281 0.68 14.92 18.80
C VAL A 281 0.24 15.79 19.97
N THR A 282 -0.22 17.02 19.69
CA THR A 282 -0.49 18.03 20.73
C THR A 282 -1.97 18.17 21.06
N GLY A 283 -2.86 17.72 20.18
CA GLY A 283 -4.31 17.94 20.27
C GLY A 283 -4.78 19.30 19.75
N TYR A 284 -3.87 20.22 19.42
CA TYR A 284 -4.25 21.55 18.92
C TYR A 284 -4.49 21.56 17.41
N HIS A 285 -5.61 22.17 17.02
CA HIS A 285 -5.88 22.52 15.64
C HIS A 285 -5.15 23.82 15.31
N VAL A 286 -4.16 23.76 14.42
CA VAL A 286 -3.35 24.93 14.03
C VAL A 286 -4.21 26.09 13.51
N LYS A 287 -5.35 25.80 12.87
CA LYS A 287 -6.31 26.80 12.37
C LYS A 287 -6.94 27.65 13.48
N ASP A 288 -7.01 27.14 14.70
CA ASP A 288 -7.68 27.78 15.83
C ASP A 288 -6.69 28.53 16.73
N LEU A 289 -5.40 28.57 16.37
CA LEU A 289 -4.34 29.18 17.17
C LEU A 289 -3.95 30.56 16.65
N GLU A 290 -3.65 31.47 17.57
CA GLU A 290 -3.15 32.79 17.23
C GLU A 290 -1.67 32.73 16.82
N VAL A 291 -1.28 33.66 15.94
CA VAL A 291 0.12 33.87 15.56
C VAL A 291 0.66 35.11 16.25
N ILE A 292 1.59 34.94 17.19
CA ILE A 292 2.27 36.02 17.91
C ILE A 292 3.76 35.92 17.61
N ASP A 293 4.37 37.02 17.16
CA ASP A 293 5.80 37.09 16.79
C ASP A 293 6.26 35.96 15.85
N GLY A 294 5.39 35.58 14.91
CA GLY A 294 5.66 34.54 13.91
C GLY A 294 5.58 33.11 14.43
N ARG A 295 4.94 32.88 15.58
CA ARG A 295 4.77 31.56 16.20
C ARG A 295 3.30 31.30 16.53
N PHE A 296 2.89 30.04 16.40
CA PHE A 296 1.56 29.62 16.83
C PHE A 296 1.54 29.46 18.35
N VAL A 297 0.60 30.13 19.01
CA VAL A 297 0.49 30.18 20.47
C VAL A 297 -0.78 29.46 20.91
N THR A 298 -0.63 28.57 21.90
CA THR A 298 -1.75 27.84 22.53
C THR A 298 -2.62 28.78 23.37
N PRO A 299 -3.87 28.39 23.72
CA PRO A 299 -4.76 29.22 24.55
C PRO A 299 -4.19 29.61 25.93
N ASP A 300 -3.27 28.82 26.47
CA ASP A 300 -2.55 29.09 27.72
C ASP A 300 -1.25 29.89 27.53
N GLY A 301 -0.99 30.39 26.32
CA GLY A 301 0.11 31.31 26.02
C GLY A 301 1.46 30.64 25.72
N ARG A 302 1.48 29.34 25.41
CA ARG A 302 2.71 28.59 25.12
C ARG A 302 2.98 28.49 23.62
N ASP A 303 4.24 28.42 23.25
CA ASP A 303 4.63 28.11 21.86
C ASP A 303 4.22 26.67 21.52
N LEU A 304 3.45 26.50 20.43
CA LEU A 304 3.01 25.18 19.97
C LEU A 304 4.20 24.24 19.70
N LEU A 305 5.34 24.76 19.22
CA LEU A 305 6.51 23.94 18.93
C LEU A 305 7.15 23.38 20.21
N ASP A 306 7.07 24.11 21.32
CA ASP A 306 7.53 23.65 22.63
C ASP A 306 6.61 22.55 23.18
N VAL A 307 5.29 22.73 23.06
CA VAL A 307 4.31 21.68 23.42
C VAL A 307 4.56 20.43 22.58
N TYR A 308 4.75 20.58 21.27
CA TYR A 308 5.05 19.49 20.36
C TYR A 308 6.31 18.72 20.79
N LYS A 309 7.40 19.43 21.10
CA LYS A 309 8.63 18.82 21.62
C LYS A 309 8.38 17.97 22.87
N GLU A 310 7.69 18.54 23.86
CA GLU A 310 7.43 17.85 25.13
C GLU A 310 6.61 16.58 24.94
N GLU A 311 5.60 16.60 24.08
CA GLU A 311 4.80 15.41 23.78
C GLU A 311 5.62 14.32 23.07
N LEU A 312 6.49 14.68 22.12
CA LEU A 312 7.38 13.72 21.47
C LEU A 312 8.37 13.08 22.46
N GLU A 313 8.86 13.83 23.45
CA GLU A 313 9.82 13.33 24.45
C GLU A 313 9.21 12.33 25.44
N LYS A 314 7.88 12.32 25.60
CA LYS A 314 7.15 11.34 26.41
C LYS A 314 7.11 9.95 25.76
N ASP A 315 7.20 9.87 24.43
CA ASP A 315 7.20 8.62 23.68
C ASP A 315 8.66 8.10 23.52
N PRO A 316 9.01 6.92 24.08
CA PRO A 316 10.38 6.39 24.02
C PRO A 316 10.92 6.13 22.61
N VAL A 317 10.03 5.93 21.63
CA VAL A 317 10.38 5.73 20.22
C VAL A 317 10.64 7.09 19.58
N GLN A 318 9.73 8.04 19.75
CA GLN A 318 9.81 9.36 19.11
C GLN A 318 10.91 10.23 19.72
N LYS A 319 11.23 10.04 21.00
CA LYS A 319 12.33 10.72 21.71
C LYS A 319 13.66 10.66 20.94
N LYS A 320 13.92 9.57 20.22
CA LYS A 320 15.16 9.38 19.44
C LYS A 320 15.23 10.27 18.20
N THR A 321 14.09 10.78 17.72
CA THR A 321 13.96 11.54 16.47
C THR A 321 13.43 12.96 16.68
N VAL A 322 13.27 13.42 17.93
CA VAL A 322 12.73 14.74 18.29
C VAL A 322 13.40 15.87 17.51
N ASN A 323 14.73 15.93 17.51
CA ASN A 323 15.46 17.04 16.85
C ASN A 323 15.16 17.15 15.35
N TYR A 324 15.01 16.01 14.67
CA TYR A 324 14.66 15.98 13.25
C TYR A 324 13.22 16.43 13.02
N ALA A 325 12.30 15.97 13.86
CA ALA A 325 10.90 16.38 13.81
C ALA A 325 10.75 17.89 14.06
N LEU A 326 11.47 18.45 15.03
CA LEU A 326 11.47 19.89 15.33
C LEU A 326 12.05 20.72 14.18
N ALA A 327 13.16 20.29 13.58
CA ALA A 327 13.73 20.98 12.43
C ALA A 327 12.75 21.02 11.25
N HIS A 328 12.10 19.89 10.95
CA HIS A 328 11.16 19.77 9.84
C HIS A 328 9.87 20.57 10.08
N TYR A 329 9.15 20.26 11.16
CA TYR A 329 7.83 20.87 11.43
C TYR A 329 7.94 22.28 11.98
N GLY A 330 9.01 22.63 12.70
CA GLY A 330 9.28 24.01 13.10
C GLY A 330 9.50 24.93 11.90
N SER A 331 10.22 24.47 10.87
CA SER A 331 10.35 25.22 9.61
C SER A 331 9.01 25.43 8.90
N GLN A 332 8.16 24.39 8.88
CA GLN A 332 6.85 24.45 8.24
C GLN A 332 5.86 25.35 8.99
N LEU A 333 5.83 25.26 10.32
CA LEU A 333 5.04 26.17 11.16
C LEU A 333 5.49 27.62 10.97
N GLY A 334 6.79 27.89 10.93
CA GLY A 334 7.29 29.24 10.67
C GLY A 334 6.87 29.78 9.30
N LYS A 335 6.88 28.93 8.26
CA LYS A 335 6.37 29.29 6.92
C LYS A 335 4.87 29.58 6.95
N LEU A 336 4.08 28.73 7.62
CA LEU A 336 2.63 28.89 7.77
C LEU A 336 2.28 30.17 8.55
N ALA A 337 2.97 30.43 9.67
CA ALA A 337 2.78 31.62 10.48
C ALA A 337 3.08 32.90 9.70
N LYS A 338 4.15 32.88 8.87
CA LYS A 338 4.51 34.03 8.02
C LYS A 338 3.53 34.25 6.87
N ALA A 339 3.04 33.18 6.24
CA ALA A 339 2.10 33.26 5.14
C ALA A 339 0.67 33.58 5.60
N GLY A 340 0.32 33.22 6.84
CA GLY A 340 -1.06 33.16 7.32
C GLY A 340 -1.69 31.80 6.98
N TYR A 341 -2.40 31.20 7.93
CA TYR A 341 -2.97 29.86 7.73
C TYR A 341 -3.96 29.81 6.55
N ASP A 342 -4.83 30.82 6.43
CA ASP A 342 -5.89 30.87 5.43
C ASP A 342 -5.42 31.29 4.03
N SER A 343 -4.18 31.78 3.89
CA SER A 343 -3.65 32.15 2.57
C SER A 343 -3.24 30.93 1.73
N ILE A 344 -2.99 29.79 2.38
CA ILE A 344 -2.72 28.52 1.73
C ILE A 344 -4.02 27.71 1.71
N PRO A 345 -4.53 27.30 0.53
CA PRO A 345 -5.73 26.48 0.44
C PRO A 345 -5.62 25.16 1.24
N ASP A 346 -6.74 24.71 1.78
CA ASP A 346 -6.82 23.41 2.42
C ASP A 346 -6.70 22.27 1.41
N PHE A 347 -6.09 21.17 1.84
CA PHE A 347 -5.94 19.95 1.03
C PHE A 347 -7.24 19.13 0.99
N ILE A 348 -8.29 19.73 0.45
CA ILE A 348 -9.59 19.10 0.25
C ILE A 348 -9.47 18.12 -0.91
N LEU A 349 -9.91 16.88 -0.69
CA LEU A 349 -9.93 15.85 -1.71
C LEU A 349 -11.36 15.51 -2.08
N SER A 350 -11.61 15.39 -3.38
CA SER A 350 -12.91 15.10 -3.96
C SER A 350 -12.86 13.88 -4.86
N ILE A 351 -13.98 13.18 -4.91
CA ILE A 351 -14.17 12.03 -5.78
C ILE A 351 -15.61 11.95 -6.26
N ASP A 352 -15.80 11.55 -7.51
CA ASP A 352 -17.13 11.35 -8.06
C ASP A 352 -17.62 9.94 -7.73
N TYR A 353 -18.93 9.80 -7.51
CA TYR A 353 -19.63 8.53 -7.41
C TYR A 353 -20.78 8.52 -8.41
N SER A 354 -20.77 7.54 -9.31
CA SER A 354 -21.86 7.31 -10.25
C SER A 354 -21.95 5.84 -10.62
N ASN A 355 -23.18 5.35 -10.78
CA ASN A 355 -23.48 4.00 -11.25
C ASN A 355 -22.66 2.91 -10.51
N GLY A 356 -22.55 3.07 -9.19
CA GLY A 356 -21.87 2.11 -8.33
C GLY A 356 -20.35 2.13 -8.35
N SER A 357 -19.73 3.19 -8.87
CA SER A 357 -18.29 3.34 -8.86
C SER A 357 -17.84 4.73 -8.47
N LEU A 358 -16.84 4.77 -7.59
CA LEU A 358 -16.02 5.94 -7.36
C LEU A 358 -15.10 6.20 -8.56
N ARG A 359 -14.89 7.47 -8.94
CA ARG A 359 -14.09 7.93 -10.10
C ARG A 359 -13.22 9.12 -9.71
N ASP A 360 -11.92 9.00 -9.97
CA ASP A 360 -10.93 10.02 -9.58
C ASP A 360 -11.11 11.31 -10.38
N ILE A 361 -11.02 12.47 -9.73
CA ILE A 361 -11.23 13.79 -10.33
C ILE A 361 -9.88 14.49 -10.56
N GLY A 362 -9.77 15.18 -11.70
CA GLY A 362 -8.67 16.11 -11.97
C GLY A 362 -7.35 15.44 -12.36
N GLN A 363 -7.34 14.13 -12.63
CA GLN A 363 -6.16 13.37 -13.05
C GLN A 363 -6.42 12.51 -14.28
N LYS A 364 -5.36 12.13 -15.01
CA LYS A 364 -5.49 11.33 -16.25
C LYS A 364 -5.90 9.88 -15.99
N LYS A 365 -5.36 9.27 -14.95
CA LYS A 365 -5.65 7.87 -14.57
C LYS A 365 -6.79 7.87 -13.56
N THR A 366 -7.95 7.38 -13.96
CA THR A 366 -9.06 7.04 -13.07
C THR A 366 -9.10 5.51 -12.91
N TYR A 367 -9.43 5.08 -11.70
CA TYR A 367 -9.53 3.66 -11.33
C TYR A 367 -10.98 3.18 -11.27
N GLY A 368 -11.93 4.03 -11.65
CA GLY A 368 -13.35 3.72 -11.66
C GLY A 368 -13.68 2.54 -12.58
N THR A 369 -14.76 1.82 -12.23
CA THR A 369 -15.26 0.69 -13.01
C THR A 369 -15.60 1.15 -14.42
N GLY A 370 -14.92 0.56 -15.42
CA GLY A 370 -15.04 0.92 -16.83
C GLY A 370 -14.03 1.95 -17.34
N ASP A 371 -13.24 2.60 -16.45
CA ASP A 371 -12.32 3.67 -16.85
C ASP A 371 -10.85 3.22 -16.96
N THR A 372 -10.58 1.93 -16.83
CA THR A 372 -9.22 1.38 -16.77
C THR A 372 -8.65 1.02 -18.15
N ALA A 373 -9.17 1.56 -19.26
CA ALA A 373 -8.67 1.26 -20.60
C ALA A 373 -7.18 1.64 -20.79
N TRP A 374 -6.72 2.69 -20.10
CA TRP A 374 -5.31 3.08 -20.06
C TRP A 374 -4.41 1.99 -19.47
N PHE A 375 -4.95 1.17 -18.57
CA PHE A 375 -4.19 0.11 -17.90
C PHE A 375 -3.88 -1.05 -18.85
N GLU A 376 -4.81 -1.39 -19.74
CA GLU A 376 -4.58 -2.37 -20.79
C GLU A 376 -3.53 -1.90 -21.81
N ASN A 377 -3.47 -0.59 -22.08
CA ASN A 377 -2.38 -0.01 -22.87
C ASN A 377 -1.03 -0.16 -22.17
N LEU A 378 -0.98 0.11 -20.86
CA LEU A 378 0.23 -0.03 -20.06
C LEU A 378 0.75 -1.47 -20.07
N LYS A 379 -0.13 -2.47 -19.88
CA LYS A 379 0.25 -3.90 -19.97
C LYS A 379 0.87 -4.24 -21.33
N ARG A 380 0.26 -3.77 -22.43
CA ARG A 380 0.78 -3.98 -23.80
C ARG A 380 2.16 -3.35 -23.98
N GLN A 381 2.35 -2.12 -23.51
CA GLN A 381 3.65 -1.43 -23.57
C GLN A 381 4.72 -2.14 -22.74
N ALA A 382 4.33 -2.73 -21.60
CA ALA A 382 5.20 -3.50 -20.73
C ALA A 382 5.52 -4.92 -21.26
N GLY A 383 5.02 -5.30 -22.44
CA GLY A 383 5.21 -6.66 -22.98
C GLY A 383 4.54 -7.75 -22.14
N MET A 384 3.52 -7.39 -21.36
CA MET A 384 2.68 -8.34 -20.64
C MET A 384 1.62 -8.85 -21.62
N ASN A 385 1.87 -10.02 -22.21
CA ASN A 385 0.89 -10.68 -23.07
C ASN A 385 -0.35 -11.04 -22.24
N LEU A 386 -1.52 -10.67 -22.77
CA LEU A 386 -2.84 -11.01 -22.23
C LEU A 386 -3.08 -12.53 -22.22
#